data_AF-A0AAV9HHL9-F1
#
_entry.id   AF-A0AAV9HHL9-F1
#
_cell.length_a   1.000
_cell.length_b   1.000
_cell.length_c   1.000
_cell.angle_alpha   90.00
_cell.angle_beta   90.00
_cell.angle_gamma   90.00
#
_symmetry.space_group_name_H-M   'P 1'
#
loop_
_entity.id
_entity.type
_entity.pdbx_description
1 polymer ?
#
loop_
_entity_poly.entity_id
_entity_poly.type
_entity_poly.pdbx_seq_one_letter_code
_entity_poly.pdbx_strand_id
1 'polypeptide(L)'
;LFEGLPMAENVVFVKHNNSDIPERDSQGKIIPQGAGPSRKIANGNCYWTAIALLVYGTARAWMRVKAEHLARLELVLDNPQHPDYQKYHFLNSIEIATMDKDQPVDLNMWEGLQWPSAWVNDEICHITADVYGVYVWLYKYNGGHKEWRNRVYDIKTYGVFNTRHIVLSYDDENHFRPMIPNDFLWSEFQMPRLTRAKT
;
A
#
# COMPACT_ATOMS: atom_id res chain seq x y z
N LEU A 1 -13.61 22.56 -10.90
CA LEU A 1 -12.57 22.13 -9.95
C LEU A 1 -13.27 21.41 -8.84
N PHE A 2 -13.06 20.10 -8.67
CA PHE A 2 -13.62 19.38 -7.53
C PHE A 2 -12.95 19.93 -6.27
N GLU A 3 -13.70 20.67 -5.45
CA GLU A 3 -13.38 20.82 -4.03
C GLU A 3 -13.29 19.41 -3.46
N GLY A 4 -12.20 19.15 -2.72
CA GLY A 4 -11.64 17.83 -2.36
C GLY A 4 -12.64 16.66 -2.35
N LEU A 5 -12.29 15.59 -3.06
CA LEU A 5 -13.03 14.33 -3.02
C LEU A 5 -13.31 13.98 -1.55
N PRO A 6 -14.58 13.83 -1.15
CA PRO A 6 -14.91 13.53 0.23
C PRO A 6 -14.21 12.21 0.56
N MET A 7 -13.30 12.23 1.54
CA MET A 7 -13.07 11.02 2.33
C MET A 7 -14.44 10.56 2.81
N ALA A 8 -14.67 9.27 3.05
CA ALA A 8 -15.88 8.88 3.75
C ALA A 8 -15.92 9.66 5.08
N GLU A 9 -16.63 10.79 5.13
CA GLU A 9 -16.34 11.91 6.06
C GLU A 9 -16.60 11.54 7.53
N ASN A 10 -17.20 10.38 7.75
CA ASN A 10 -17.49 9.85 9.07
C ASN A 10 -16.48 8.79 9.54
N VAL A 11 -15.65 8.20 8.66
CA VAL A 11 -14.59 7.27 9.08
C VAL A 11 -13.27 8.02 9.15
N VAL A 12 -12.87 8.42 10.36
CA VAL A 12 -11.55 8.98 10.59
C VAL A 12 -10.53 7.86 10.41
N PHE A 13 -9.97 7.69 9.22
CA PHE A 13 -8.82 6.82 9.04
C PHE A 13 -7.55 7.51 9.56
N VAL A 14 -6.77 6.83 10.39
CA VAL A 14 -5.52 7.36 10.96
C VAL A 14 -4.33 6.78 10.20
N LYS A 15 -3.33 7.63 9.88
CA LYS A 15 -2.02 7.15 9.38
C LYS A 15 -1.38 6.32 10.47
N HIS A 16 -1.16 5.04 10.21
CA HIS A 16 -0.35 4.23 11.11
C HIS A 16 1.09 4.21 10.60
N ASN A 17 2.07 4.15 11.51
CA ASN A 17 3.47 4.00 11.13
C ASN A 17 3.70 2.63 10.50
N ASN A 18 4.54 2.58 9.47
CA ASN A 18 4.92 1.36 8.75
C ASN A 18 5.87 0.45 9.54
N SER A 19 6.44 0.95 10.64
CA SER A 19 7.28 0.19 11.54
C SER A 19 6.43 -0.24 12.72
N ASP A 20 6.09 -1.51 12.74
CA ASP A 20 4.98 -1.98 13.55
C ASP A 20 5.41 -2.49 14.92
N ILE A 21 4.58 -2.11 15.90
CA ILE A 21 4.47 -2.59 17.27
C ILE A 21 5.61 -2.17 18.22
N PRO A 22 5.33 -1.42 19.31
CA PRO A 22 6.30 -1.24 20.38
C PRO A 22 6.77 -2.62 20.86
N GLU A 23 8.08 -2.89 20.78
CA GLU A 23 8.62 -4.10 21.41
C GLU A 23 8.20 -4.10 22.87
N ARG A 24 7.73 -5.23 23.39
CA ARG A 24 7.47 -5.38 24.81
C ARG A 24 8.60 -6.17 25.43
N ASP A 25 9.10 -5.74 26.58
CA ASP A 25 10.06 -6.54 27.33
C ASP A 25 9.43 -7.85 27.85
N SER A 26 10.22 -8.70 28.48
CA SER A 26 9.75 -9.94 29.13
C SER A 26 8.65 -9.72 30.18
N GLN A 27 8.44 -8.48 30.62
CA GLN A 27 7.42 -8.07 31.58
C GLN A 27 6.21 -7.39 30.90
N GLY A 28 6.15 -7.34 29.57
CA GLY A 28 5.04 -6.77 28.82
C GLY A 28 5.06 -5.24 28.69
N LYS A 29 6.12 -4.55 29.11
CA LYS A 29 6.22 -3.09 29.05
C LYS A 29 6.67 -2.62 27.67
N ILE A 30 6.02 -1.58 27.14
CA ILE A 30 6.41 -0.94 25.87
C ILE A 30 7.84 -0.42 25.98
N ILE A 31 8.71 -0.91 25.11
CA ILE A 31 10.07 -0.45 24.88
C ILE A 31 9.97 0.80 23.99
N PRO A 32 10.53 1.94 24.42
CA PRO A 32 10.57 3.15 23.61
C PRO A 32 11.22 2.87 22.26
N GLN A 33 10.67 3.46 21.19
CA GLN A 33 11.26 3.38 19.85
C GLN A 33 12.75 3.78 19.92
N GLY A 34 13.64 2.87 19.52
CA GLY A 34 15.09 3.08 19.51
C GLY A 34 15.87 2.58 20.75
N ALA A 35 15.20 1.97 21.74
CA ALA A 35 15.87 1.49 22.96
C ALA A 35 16.24 -0.02 22.95
N GLY A 36 15.68 -0.81 22.01
CA GLY A 36 16.09 -2.19 21.73
C GLY A 36 16.90 -2.28 20.42
N PRO A 37 17.49 -3.45 20.08
CA PRO A 37 18.04 -3.71 18.75
C PRO A 37 16.91 -3.84 17.73
N SER A 38 16.13 -2.76 17.56
CA SER A 38 15.12 -2.64 16.53
C SER A 38 15.83 -2.83 15.19
N ARG A 39 15.58 -3.95 14.52
CA ARG A 39 15.92 -4.10 13.11
C ARG A 39 15.13 -3.03 12.37
N LYS A 40 15.72 -1.85 12.19
CA LYS A 40 15.16 -0.79 11.35
C LYS A 40 14.86 -1.43 9.99
N ILE A 41 13.59 -1.43 9.62
CA ILE A 41 13.20 -1.86 8.28
C ILE A 41 13.88 -0.88 7.32
N ALA A 42 14.63 -1.42 6.36
CA ALA A 42 15.39 -0.59 5.43
C ALA A 42 14.43 0.32 4.65
N ASN A 43 14.92 1.51 4.29
CA ASN A 43 14.19 2.45 3.43
C ASN A 43 13.72 1.75 2.14
N GLY A 44 12.64 2.26 1.53
CA GLY A 44 12.06 1.67 0.31
C GLY A 44 11.08 0.50 0.54
N ASN A 45 10.94 0.00 1.76
CA ASN A 45 9.99 -1.09 2.07
C ASN A 45 8.64 -0.60 2.64
N CYS A 46 8.32 0.68 2.47
CA CYS A 46 7.11 1.31 3.04
C CYS A 46 5.81 0.66 2.55
N TYR A 47 5.75 0.33 1.26
CA TYR A 47 4.60 -0.36 0.67
C TYR A 47 4.41 -1.76 1.28
N TRP A 48 5.46 -2.58 1.27
CA TRP A 48 5.42 -3.96 1.74
C TRP A 48 5.03 -4.07 3.21
N THR A 49 5.53 -3.15 4.03
CA THR A 49 5.21 -3.07 5.45
C THR A 49 3.79 -2.61 5.71
N ALA A 50 3.28 -1.63 4.95
CA ALA A 50 1.90 -1.19 5.02
C ALA A 50 0.92 -2.33 4.69
N ILE A 51 1.18 -3.06 3.61
CA ILE A 51 0.37 -4.23 3.23
C ILE A 51 0.47 -5.34 4.29
N ALA A 52 1.67 -5.64 4.79
CA ALA A 52 1.86 -6.66 5.82
C ALA A 52 1.07 -6.34 7.10
N LEU A 53 1.01 -5.06 7.48
CA LEU A 53 0.18 -4.53 8.54
C LEU A 53 -1.32 -4.81 8.29
N LEU A 54 -1.82 -4.43 7.12
CA LEU A 54 -3.24 -4.55 6.77
C LEU A 54 -3.70 -6.00 6.57
N VAL A 55 -2.83 -6.87 6.03
CA VAL A 55 -3.16 -8.26 5.70
C VAL A 55 -2.86 -9.19 6.87
N TYR A 56 -1.68 -9.09 7.45
CA TYR A 56 -1.16 -10.03 8.47
C TYR A 56 -1.19 -9.47 9.90
N GLY A 57 -1.53 -8.19 10.09
CA GLY A 57 -1.50 -7.55 11.41
C GLY A 57 -0.09 -7.34 11.95
N THR A 58 0.94 -7.45 11.11
CA THR A 58 2.33 -7.24 11.51
C THR A 58 3.19 -6.79 10.33
N ALA A 59 3.90 -5.66 10.45
CA ALA A 59 4.87 -5.26 9.41
C ALA A 59 6.06 -6.22 9.27
N ARG A 60 6.28 -7.14 10.23
CA ARG A 60 7.37 -8.14 10.15
C ARG A 60 7.19 -9.11 8.97
N ALA A 61 5.96 -9.25 8.47
CA ALA A 61 5.66 -10.09 7.31
C ALA A 61 5.96 -9.42 5.95
N TRP A 62 6.60 -8.24 5.91
CA TRP A 62 6.82 -7.50 4.66
C TRP A 62 7.58 -8.30 3.58
N MET A 63 8.56 -9.12 3.95
CA MET A 63 9.29 -9.97 2.99
C MET A 63 8.37 -11.01 2.36
N ARG A 64 7.44 -11.56 3.17
CA ARG A 64 6.43 -12.50 2.69
C ARG A 64 5.51 -11.83 1.70
N VAL A 65 5.03 -10.61 1.99
CA VAL A 65 4.21 -9.84 1.06
C VAL A 65 4.93 -9.66 -0.27
N LYS A 66 6.19 -9.21 -0.25
CA LYS A 66 6.99 -8.99 -1.46
C LYS A 66 7.16 -10.29 -2.26
N ALA A 67 7.43 -11.41 -1.58
CA ALA A 67 7.54 -12.73 -2.22
C ALA A 67 6.22 -13.21 -2.84
N GLU A 68 5.08 -12.99 -2.18
CA GLU A 68 3.76 -13.34 -2.70
C GLU A 68 3.41 -12.54 -3.97
N HIS A 69 3.83 -11.28 -4.04
CA HIS A 69 3.69 -10.47 -5.26
C HIS A 69 4.56 -10.99 -6.40
N LEU A 70 5.83 -11.31 -6.11
CA LEU A 70 6.74 -11.88 -7.11
C LEU A 70 6.20 -13.20 -7.65
N ALA A 71 5.79 -14.12 -6.77
CA ALA A 71 5.23 -15.41 -7.16
C ALA A 71 3.97 -15.26 -8.03
N ARG A 72 3.11 -14.27 -7.74
CA ARG A 72 1.93 -13.99 -8.58
C ARG A 72 2.32 -13.41 -9.94
N LEU A 73 3.30 -12.51 -9.99
CA LEU A 73 3.79 -11.96 -11.25
C LEU A 73 4.39 -13.05 -12.14
N GLU A 74 5.25 -13.90 -11.58
CA GLU A 74 5.85 -15.06 -12.27
C GLU A 74 4.78 -16.02 -12.78
N LEU A 75 3.85 -16.43 -11.93
CA LEU A 75 2.75 -17.34 -12.31
C LEU A 75 1.94 -16.83 -13.51
N VAL A 76 1.69 -15.52 -13.58
CA VAL A 76 0.92 -14.92 -14.67
C VAL A 76 1.77 -14.78 -15.93
N LEU A 77 3.00 -14.27 -15.81
CA LEU A 77 3.87 -14.01 -16.96
C LEU A 77 4.46 -15.27 -17.59
N ASP A 78 4.59 -16.37 -16.84
CA ASP A 78 5.06 -17.66 -17.38
C ASP A 78 4.01 -18.36 -18.24
N ASN A 79 2.75 -17.90 -18.21
CA ASN A 79 1.64 -18.48 -18.95
C ASN A 79 0.96 -17.45 -19.85
N PRO A 80 1.32 -17.39 -21.15
CA PRO A 80 0.67 -16.50 -22.13
C PRO A 80 -0.84 -16.72 -22.31
N GLN A 81 -1.38 -17.87 -21.88
CA GLN A 81 -2.82 -18.16 -21.91
C GLN A 81 -3.52 -17.78 -20.59
N HIS A 82 -2.80 -17.28 -19.58
CA HIS A 82 -3.42 -16.80 -18.35
C HIS A 82 -4.33 -15.60 -18.67
N PRO A 83 -5.56 -15.53 -18.12
CA PRO A 83 -6.52 -14.47 -18.45
C PRO A 83 -5.98 -13.06 -18.18
N ASP A 84 -5.17 -12.90 -17.12
CA ASP A 84 -4.54 -11.63 -16.75
C ASP A 84 -3.18 -11.36 -17.42
N TYR A 85 -2.71 -12.23 -18.33
CA TYR A 85 -1.37 -12.11 -18.93
C TYR A 85 -1.12 -10.73 -19.52
N GLN A 86 -2.04 -10.23 -20.35
CA GLN A 86 -1.89 -8.92 -21.01
C GLN A 86 -1.83 -7.76 -20.00
N LYS A 87 -2.65 -7.82 -18.95
CA LYS A 87 -2.63 -6.84 -17.85
C LYS A 87 -1.26 -6.84 -17.16
N TYR A 88 -0.78 -8.01 -16.75
CA TYR A 88 0.49 -8.14 -16.03
C TYR A 88 1.69 -7.81 -16.91
N HIS A 89 1.65 -8.16 -18.19
CA HIS A 89 2.67 -7.78 -19.16
C HIS A 89 2.74 -6.26 -19.32
N PHE A 90 1.58 -5.58 -19.41
CA PHE A 90 1.54 -4.10 -19.42
C PHE A 90 2.08 -3.51 -18.12
N LEU A 91 1.62 -3.98 -16.95
CA LEU A 91 2.11 -3.50 -15.65
C LEU A 91 3.62 -3.69 -15.51
N ASN A 92 4.15 -4.82 -15.99
CA ASN A 92 5.58 -5.08 -16.00
C ASN A 92 6.35 -4.25 -17.04
N SER A 93 5.70 -3.65 -18.03
CA SER A 93 6.38 -2.74 -18.97
C SER A 93 6.57 -1.33 -18.41
N ILE A 94 5.97 -1.01 -17.26
CA ILE A 94 6.11 0.29 -16.60
C ILE A 94 7.39 0.28 -15.78
N GLU A 95 8.32 1.15 -16.17
CA GLU A 95 9.57 1.36 -15.45
C GLU A 95 9.40 2.36 -14.31
N ILE A 96 10.06 2.09 -13.19
CA ILE A 96 10.05 2.91 -11.98
C ILE A 96 11.48 3.25 -11.61
N ALA A 97 11.76 4.56 -11.53
CA ALA A 97 13.03 5.04 -11.01
C ALA A 97 13.13 4.72 -9.51
N THR A 98 14.08 3.85 -9.16
CA THR A 98 14.50 3.59 -7.78
C THR A 98 15.90 4.17 -7.54
N MET A 99 16.28 4.38 -6.28
CA MET A 99 17.62 4.85 -5.94
C MET A 99 18.56 3.67 -5.67
N ASP A 100 19.69 3.58 -6.38
CA ASP A 100 20.85 2.77 -5.99
C ASP A 100 22.09 3.68 -5.85
N LYS A 101 22.71 3.70 -4.66
CA LYS A 101 23.99 4.39 -4.39
C LYS A 101 24.11 5.77 -5.08
N ASP A 102 23.11 6.62 -4.88
CA ASP A 102 23.01 8.00 -5.38
C ASP A 102 22.74 8.16 -6.89
N GLN A 103 22.42 7.07 -7.61
CA GLN A 103 21.95 7.13 -8.99
C GLN A 103 20.55 6.53 -9.14
N PRO A 104 19.67 7.19 -9.93
CA PRO A 104 18.42 6.57 -10.32
C PRO A 104 18.70 5.37 -11.22
N VAL A 105 18.05 4.25 -10.93
CA VAL A 105 18.00 3.07 -11.77
C VAL A 105 16.54 2.82 -12.10
N ASP A 106 16.22 2.74 -13.39
CA ASP A 106 14.87 2.38 -13.84
C ASP A 106 14.75 0.86 -13.80
N LEU A 107 13.77 0.37 -13.03
CA LEU A 107 13.47 -1.05 -12.92
C LEU A 107 12.03 -1.30 -13.38
N ASN A 108 11.83 -2.38 -14.12
CA ASN A 108 10.49 -2.91 -14.30
C ASN A 108 9.97 -3.59 -13.02
N MET A 109 8.69 -3.99 -13.01
CA MET A 109 8.07 -4.56 -11.81
C MET A 109 8.73 -5.86 -11.36
N TRP A 110 9.09 -6.75 -12.28
CA TRP A 110 9.76 -8.02 -11.99
C TRP A 110 11.16 -7.80 -11.39
N GLU A 111 11.92 -6.86 -11.93
CA GLU A 111 13.23 -6.46 -11.41
C GLU A 111 13.12 -5.81 -10.02
N GLY A 112 12.20 -4.86 -9.85
CA GLY A 112 11.95 -4.19 -8.57
C GLY A 112 11.48 -5.13 -7.47
N LEU A 113 10.72 -6.17 -7.82
CA LEU A 113 10.28 -7.21 -6.89
C LEU A 113 11.41 -8.15 -6.44
N GLN A 114 12.51 -8.23 -7.17
CA GLN A 114 13.70 -8.99 -6.75
C GLN A 114 14.72 -8.10 -6.04
N TRP A 115 14.76 -6.81 -6.38
CA TRP A 115 15.76 -5.89 -5.84
C TRP A 115 15.45 -5.51 -4.39
N PRO A 116 16.37 -5.71 -3.43
CA PRO A 116 16.14 -5.33 -2.04
C PRO A 116 15.86 -3.84 -1.91
N SER A 117 14.83 -3.45 -1.15
CA SER A 117 14.53 -2.04 -0.86
C SER A 117 14.22 -1.16 -2.08
N ALA A 118 14.00 -1.74 -3.27
CA ALA A 118 13.53 -0.98 -4.42
C ALA A 118 12.16 -0.35 -4.15
N TRP A 119 12.01 0.89 -4.60
CA TRP A 119 10.75 1.62 -4.50
C TRP A 119 9.76 1.06 -5.51
N VAL A 120 8.48 1.18 -5.18
CA VAL A 120 7.37 0.79 -6.05
C VAL A 120 6.40 1.95 -6.16
N ASN A 121 5.72 2.06 -7.30
CA ASN A 121 4.66 3.03 -7.52
C ASN A 121 3.31 2.43 -7.12
N ASP A 122 2.21 3.10 -7.43
CA ASP A 122 0.85 2.67 -7.11
C ASP A 122 0.33 1.50 -7.97
N GLU A 123 0.95 1.20 -9.11
CA GLU A 123 0.54 0.12 -10.00
C GLU A 123 0.64 -1.27 -9.36
N ILE A 124 1.56 -1.44 -8.40
CA ILE A 124 1.68 -2.67 -7.62
C ILE A 124 0.40 -3.01 -6.83
N CYS A 125 -0.48 -2.04 -6.58
CA CYS A 125 -1.78 -2.27 -5.93
C CYS A 125 -2.71 -3.16 -6.77
N HIS A 126 -2.54 -3.21 -8.10
CA HIS A 126 -3.22 -4.19 -8.94
C HIS A 126 -2.87 -5.62 -8.52
N ILE A 127 -1.59 -5.90 -8.26
CA ILE A 127 -1.13 -7.22 -7.85
C ILE A 127 -1.59 -7.50 -6.41
N THR A 128 -1.51 -6.54 -5.48
CA THR A 128 -2.04 -6.73 -4.11
C THR A 128 -3.51 -7.15 -4.11
N ALA A 129 -4.34 -6.48 -4.91
CA ALA A 129 -5.76 -6.80 -5.00
C ALA A 129 -5.98 -8.25 -5.47
N ASP A 130 -5.21 -8.69 -6.46
CA ASP A 130 -5.31 -10.03 -7.03
C ASP A 130 -4.73 -11.11 -6.09
N VAL A 131 -3.62 -10.83 -5.39
CA VAL A 131 -2.96 -11.76 -4.45
C VAL A 131 -3.82 -12.04 -3.23
N TYR A 132 -4.42 -11.01 -2.63
CA TYR A 132 -5.15 -11.14 -1.37
C TYR A 132 -6.66 -11.18 -1.53
N GLY A 133 -7.19 -10.99 -2.74
CA GLY A 133 -8.63 -10.90 -2.98
C GLY A 133 -9.25 -9.76 -2.18
N VAL A 134 -8.64 -8.58 -2.26
CA VAL A 134 -9.05 -7.37 -1.50
C VAL A 134 -9.38 -6.21 -2.42
N TYR A 135 -10.17 -5.27 -1.92
CA TYR A 135 -10.43 -3.99 -2.55
C TYR A 135 -9.55 -2.91 -1.91
N VAL A 136 -8.61 -2.40 -2.69
CA VAL A 136 -7.64 -1.40 -2.20
C VAL A 136 -8.18 -0.01 -2.48
N TRP A 137 -8.28 0.83 -1.44
CA TRP A 137 -8.41 2.28 -1.57
C TRP A 137 -7.03 2.92 -1.43
N LEU A 138 -6.63 3.72 -2.40
CA LEU A 138 -5.39 4.47 -2.38
C LEU A 138 -5.66 5.97 -2.44
N TYR A 139 -5.43 6.66 -1.34
CA TYR A 139 -5.51 8.12 -1.26
C TYR A 139 -4.16 8.73 -1.59
N LYS A 140 -4.06 9.46 -2.70
CA LYS A 140 -2.85 10.24 -3.01
C LYS A 140 -2.93 11.59 -2.34
N TYR A 141 -1.89 11.91 -1.58
CA TYR A 141 -1.90 13.00 -0.61
C TYR A 141 -0.68 13.88 -0.79
N ASN A 142 -0.89 15.20 -0.86
CA ASN A 142 0.17 16.20 -0.92
C ASN A 142 0.17 17.04 0.37
N GLY A 143 1.10 16.78 1.28
CA GLY A 143 1.11 17.53 2.54
C GLY A 143 1.93 17.00 3.70
N GLY A 144 2.83 16.03 3.49
CA GLY A 144 3.69 15.49 4.55
C GLY A 144 2.94 15.08 5.83
N HIS A 145 3.31 15.68 6.96
CA HIS A 145 2.76 15.39 8.31
C HIS A 145 1.56 16.27 8.73
N LYS A 146 1.01 17.11 7.84
CA LYS A 146 -0.09 18.04 8.17
C LYS A 146 -1.47 17.36 8.10
N GLU A 147 -2.50 18.06 8.60
CA GLU A 147 -3.89 17.59 8.59
C GLU A 147 -4.41 17.31 7.17
N TRP A 148 -5.24 16.27 7.05
CA TRP A 148 -5.68 15.67 5.77
C TRP A 148 -6.62 16.53 4.93
N ARG A 149 -7.33 17.46 5.57
CA ARG A 149 -8.42 18.21 4.96
C ARG A 149 -7.91 19.02 3.77
N ASN A 150 -8.55 18.85 2.62
CA ASN A 150 -8.26 19.55 1.36
C ASN A 150 -6.87 19.27 0.75
N ARG A 151 -6.28 18.10 1.02
CA ARG A 151 -4.93 17.74 0.54
C ARG A 151 -4.84 16.39 -0.18
N VAL A 152 -5.92 15.61 -0.14
CA VAL A 152 -6.10 14.47 -1.04
C VAL A 152 -6.35 15.03 -2.43
N TYR A 153 -5.48 14.72 -3.39
CA TYR A 153 -5.59 15.22 -4.76
C TYR A 153 -6.05 14.15 -5.75
N ASP A 154 -5.91 12.87 -5.42
CA ASP A 154 -6.37 11.75 -6.24
C ASP A 154 -6.78 10.56 -5.36
N ILE A 155 -7.73 9.76 -5.85
CA ILE A 155 -8.17 8.52 -5.22
C ILE A 155 -8.20 7.43 -6.29
N LYS A 156 -7.39 6.40 -6.09
CA LYS A 156 -7.39 5.19 -6.93
C LYS A 156 -7.99 4.02 -6.17
N THR A 157 -8.60 3.11 -6.91
CA THR A 157 -9.14 1.87 -6.35
C THR A 157 -8.75 0.67 -7.19
N TYR A 158 -8.55 -0.48 -6.53
CA TYR A 158 -8.08 -1.71 -7.16
C TYR A 158 -8.85 -2.91 -6.62
N GLY A 159 -9.12 -3.91 -7.48
CA GLY A 159 -9.82 -5.14 -7.11
C GLY A 159 -11.33 -5.06 -7.23
N VAL A 160 -12.02 -6.04 -6.64
CA VAL A 160 -13.49 -6.16 -6.72
C VAL A 160 -14.13 -5.56 -5.46
N PHE A 161 -15.05 -4.63 -5.64
CA PHE A 161 -15.65 -3.83 -4.57
C PHE A 161 -16.38 -4.64 -3.48
N ASN A 162 -16.84 -5.86 -3.77
CA ASN A 162 -17.55 -6.69 -2.78
C ASN A 162 -16.61 -7.55 -1.90
N THR A 163 -15.30 -7.31 -1.96
CA THR A 163 -14.30 -8.04 -1.17
C THR A 163 -13.91 -7.26 0.08
N ARG A 164 -12.97 -7.77 0.88
CA ARG A 164 -12.46 -7.05 2.05
C ARG A 164 -11.77 -5.77 1.60
N HIS A 165 -12.12 -4.65 2.21
CA HIS A 165 -11.49 -3.37 1.92
C HIS A 165 -10.24 -3.15 2.75
N ILE A 166 -9.17 -2.66 2.11
CA ILE A 166 -7.98 -2.15 2.78
C ILE A 166 -7.69 -0.74 2.27
N VAL A 167 -7.08 0.09 3.11
CA VAL A 167 -6.90 1.52 2.81
C VAL A 167 -5.45 1.91 2.99
N LEU A 168 -4.92 2.63 2.01
CA LEU A 168 -3.57 3.14 1.94
C LEU A 168 -3.58 4.65 1.68
N SER A 169 -2.60 5.36 2.21
CA SER A 169 -2.20 6.67 1.69
C SER A 169 -0.89 6.57 0.93
N TYR A 170 -0.76 7.38 -0.12
CA TYR A 170 0.48 7.58 -0.84
C TYR A 170 0.87 9.06 -0.72
N ASP A 171 1.80 9.31 0.20
CA ASP A 171 2.22 10.64 0.59
C ASP A 171 3.35 11.13 -0.32
N ASP A 172 3.14 12.31 -0.91
CA ASP A 172 4.11 13.06 -1.72
C ASP A 172 4.77 12.20 -2.83
N GLU A 173 3.98 11.28 -3.40
CA GLU A 173 4.40 10.32 -4.43
C GLU A 173 5.66 9.50 -4.10
N ASN A 174 5.87 9.24 -2.81
CA ASN A 174 7.09 8.57 -2.33
C ASN A 174 6.82 7.57 -1.19
N HIS A 175 5.84 7.83 -0.34
CA HIS A 175 5.69 7.07 0.90
C HIS A 175 4.29 6.50 1.10
N PHE A 176 4.18 5.18 1.09
CA PHE A 176 2.93 4.49 1.42
C PHE A 176 2.72 4.42 2.92
N ARG A 177 1.48 4.54 3.40
CA ARG A 177 1.12 4.25 4.80
C ARG A 177 -0.20 3.50 4.89
N PRO A 178 -0.35 2.56 5.82
CA PRO A 178 -1.62 1.92 6.08
C PRO A 178 -2.55 2.89 6.82
N MET A 179 -3.81 2.83 6.44
CA MET A 179 -4.89 3.61 7.01
C MET A 179 -5.84 2.66 7.75
N ILE A 180 -6.04 2.90 9.04
CA ILE A 180 -6.91 2.09 9.90
C ILE A 180 -8.02 3.01 10.45
N PRO A 181 -9.28 2.57 10.52
CA PRO A 181 -10.34 3.33 11.18
C PRO A 181 -9.96 3.66 12.64
N ASN A 182 -10.17 4.91 13.05
CA ASN A 182 -9.89 5.37 14.42
C ASN A 182 -10.80 4.70 15.45
N ASP A 183 -12.07 4.50 15.08
CA ASP A 183 -13.06 3.76 15.86
C ASP A 183 -13.72 2.70 14.96
N PHE A 184 -13.92 1.50 15.49
CA PHE A 184 -14.71 0.47 14.82
C PHE A 184 -16.20 0.76 15.02
N LEU A 185 -16.75 1.62 14.17
CA LEU A 185 -18.19 1.91 14.16
C LEU A 185 -18.81 1.17 12.97
N TRP A 186 -19.51 0.08 13.25
CA TRP A 186 -20.17 -0.77 12.24
C TRP A 186 -21.07 0.04 11.29
N SER A 187 -21.65 1.14 11.79
CA SER A 187 -22.52 2.05 11.05
C SER A 187 -21.80 2.94 10.02
N GLU A 188 -20.48 3.10 10.12
CA GLU A 188 -19.71 4.05 9.32
C GLU A 188 -19.00 3.43 8.13
N PHE A 189 -19.01 2.10 7.99
CA PHE A 189 -18.61 1.39 6.78
C PHE A 189 -19.65 1.56 5.65
N GLN A 190 -20.02 2.80 5.35
CA GLN A 190 -20.77 3.15 4.14
C GLN A 190 -19.76 3.46 3.05
N MET A 191 -19.41 2.44 2.27
CA MET A 191 -18.56 2.64 1.10
C MET A 191 -19.29 3.55 0.11
N PRO A 192 -18.66 4.64 -0.37
CA PRO A 192 -19.28 5.50 -1.37
C PRO A 192 -19.59 4.67 -2.62
N ARG A 193 -20.86 4.68 -3.04
CA ARG A 193 -21.24 4.04 -4.31
C ARG A 193 -20.64 4.87 -5.43
N LEU A 194 -19.74 4.27 -6.21
CA LEU A 194 -19.28 4.85 -7.47
C LEU A 194 -20.47 4.92 -8.44
N THR A 195 -21.19 6.04 -8.42
CA THR A 195 -22.23 6.32 -9.41
C THR A 195 -21.63 7.13 -10.54
N ARG A 196 -21.62 6.58 -11.74
CA ARG A 196 -21.33 7.33 -12.97
C ARG A 196 -22.39 8.43 -13.10
N ALA A 197 -21.99 9.69 -13.15
CA ALA A 197 -22.91 10.77 -13.48
C ALA A 197 -23.54 10.46 -14.84
N LYS A 198 -24.88 10.55 -14.93
CA LYS A 198 -25.59 10.41 -16.20
C LYS A 198 -25.11 11.54 -17.12
N THR A 199 -24.44 11.18 -18.19
CA THR A 199 -24.21 12.03 -19.37
C THR A 199 -25.53 12.44 -19.98
#